data_AF-A0A2E0XR85-F1
#
_entry.id   AF-A0A2E0XR85-F1
#
_cell.length_a   1.000
_cell.length_b   1.000
_cell.length_c   1.000
_cell.angle_alpha   90.00
_cell.angle_beta   90.00
_cell.angle_gamma   90.00
#
_symmetry.space_group_name_H-M   'P 1'
#
loop_
_entity.id
_entity.type
_entity.pdbx_description
1 polymer ?
#
loop_
_entity_poly.entity_id
_entity_poly.type
_entity_poly.pdbx_seq_one_letter_code
_entity_poly.pdbx_strand_id
1 'polypeptide(L)'
;MNTFYSKMLIQINQEVFTMKRFSSEPKKQVLTEAKELGNVSAVARSHGISNVTIHNWIKKSDRLKLKKLDQELADQTLENQILKELLKHKCRLTWRLKVAK
;
A
#
# COMPACT_ATOMS: atom_id res chain seq x y z
N MET A 1 -12.43 39.87 24.56
CA MET A 1 -12.72 38.58 23.90
C MET A 1 -12.61 37.49 24.94
N ASN A 2 -13.71 36.78 25.21
CA ASN A 2 -13.88 35.90 26.36
C ASN A 2 -12.98 34.65 26.25
N THR A 3 -12.01 34.50 27.16
CA THR A 3 -10.98 33.43 27.14
C THR A 3 -11.56 32.03 27.20
N PHE A 4 -12.77 31.89 27.75
CA PHE A 4 -13.51 30.63 27.78
C PHE A 4 -13.94 30.20 26.37
N TYR A 5 -14.51 31.12 25.58
CA TYR A 5 -14.90 30.85 24.19
C TYR A 5 -13.68 30.58 23.31
N SER A 6 -12.55 31.28 23.55
CA SER A 6 -11.29 31.01 22.84
C SER A 6 -10.76 29.61 23.12
N LYS A 7 -10.70 29.18 24.39
CA LYS A 7 -10.28 27.83 24.77
C LYS A 7 -11.23 26.75 24.25
N MET A 8 -12.55 27.01 24.30
CA MET A 8 -13.58 26.08 23.82
C MET A 8 -13.51 25.90 22.29
N LEU A 9 -13.31 26.98 21.52
CA LEU A 9 -13.17 26.90 20.06
C LEU A 9 -11.85 26.23 19.63
N ILE A 10 -10.77 26.35 20.41
CA ILE A 10 -9.51 25.64 20.16
C ILE A 10 -9.69 24.13 20.40
N GLN A 11 -10.38 23.74 21.48
CA GLN A 11 -10.70 22.34 21.79
C GLN A 11 -11.60 21.72 20.71
N ILE A 12 -12.67 22.43 20.32
CA ILE A 12 -13.59 22.00 19.25
C ILE A 12 -12.83 21.87 17.92
N ASN A 13 -11.91 22.78 17.59
CA ASN A 13 -11.12 22.65 16.36
C ASN A 13 -10.12 21.49 16.40
N GLN A 14 -9.56 21.14 17.57
CA GLN A 14 -8.74 19.94 17.73
C GLN A 14 -9.57 18.66 17.54
N GLU A 15 -10.80 18.61 18.05
CA GLU A 15 -11.72 17.47 17.91
C GLU A 15 -12.34 17.35 16.50
N VAL A 16 -12.58 18.47 15.81
CA VAL A 16 -13.10 18.46 14.42
C VAL A 16 -11.98 18.12 13.41
N PHE A 17 -10.72 18.44 13.72
CA PHE A 17 -9.56 18.07 12.92
C PHE A 17 -9.24 16.56 12.98
N THR A 18 -9.54 15.89 14.10
CA THR A 18 -9.29 14.44 14.26
C THR A 18 -10.23 13.58 13.42
N MET A 19 -11.42 14.08 13.07
CA MET A 19 -12.39 13.34 12.25
C MET A 19 -12.16 13.46 10.74
N LYS A 20 -11.55 14.54 10.26
CA LYS A 20 -11.27 14.75 8.81
C LYS A 20 -9.94 14.13 8.36
N ARG A 21 -9.06 13.79 9.30
CA ARG A 21 -7.76 13.18 9.08
C ARG A 21 -7.58 12.03 10.06
N PHE A 22 -8.11 10.85 9.73
CA PHE A 22 -7.38 9.65 10.12
C PHE A 22 -6.03 9.75 9.40
N SER A 23 -5.06 10.34 10.10
CA SER A 23 -3.67 10.43 9.66
C SER A 23 -3.24 9.06 9.13
N SER A 24 -2.41 9.04 8.10
CA SER A 24 -1.90 7.78 7.55
C SER A 24 -1.23 6.92 8.62
N GLU A 25 -0.74 7.54 9.70
CA GLU A 25 0.02 6.89 10.77
C GLU A 25 -0.82 5.98 11.68
N PRO A 26 -1.90 6.46 12.36
CA PRO A 26 -2.76 5.59 13.16
C PRO A 26 -3.40 4.49 12.30
N LYS A 27 -3.71 4.78 11.04
CA LYS A 27 -4.24 3.77 10.12
C LYS A 27 -3.23 2.67 9.78
N LYS A 28 -1.95 3.02 9.60
CA LYS A 28 -0.88 2.03 9.37
C LYS A 28 -0.68 1.17 10.61
N GLN A 29 -0.59 1.77 11.80
CA GLN A 29 -0.42 1.05 13.06
C GLN A 29 -1.54 0.02 13.28
N VAL A 30 -2.81 0.46 13.17
CA VAL A 30 -3.98 -0.43 13.29
C VAL A 30 -3.95 -1.57 12.27
N LEU A 31 -3.51 -1.31 11.03
CA LEU A 31 -3.41 -2.33 10.00
C LEU A 31 -2.26 -3.33 10.24
N THR A 32 -1.14 -2.88 10.80
CA THR A 32 -0.01 -3.74 11.16
C THR A 32 -0.40 -4.64 12.33
N GLU A 33 -0.92 -4.06 13.41
CA GLU A 33 -1.38 -4.81 14.59
C GLU A 33 -2.49 -5.81 14.23
N ALA A 34 -3.44 -5.41 13.38
CA ALA A 34 -4.51 -6.31 12.93
C ALA A 34 -3.97 -7.49 12.09
N LYS A 35 -2.87 -7.31 11.36
CA LYS A 35 -2.22 -8.38 10.57
C LYS A 35 -1.37 -9.29 11.45
N GLU A 36 -0.66 -8.74 12.43
CA GLU A 36 0.21 -9.50 13.33
C GLU A 36 -0.58 -10.31 14.36
N LEU A 37 -1.60 -9.71 14.98
CA LEU A 37 -2.41 -10.36 16.02
C LEU A 37 -3.51 -11.26 15.44
N GLY A 38 -3.86 -11.09 14.16
CA GLY A 38 -4.97 -11.80 13.52
C GLY A 38 -6.35 -11.55 14.13
N ASN A 39 -6.45 -10.63 15.11
CA ASN A 39 -7.67 -10.36 15.86
C ASN A 39 -8.14 -8.92 15.68
N VAL A 40 -8.91 -8.70 14.63
CA VAL A 40 -9.49 -7.39 14.29
C VAL A 40 -10.39 -6.85 15.41
N SER A 41 -11.11 -7.72 16.12
CA SER A 41 -12.06 -7.33 17.17
C SER A 41 -11.38 -6.82 18.44
N ALA A 42 -10.18 -7.33 18.77
CA ALA A 42 -9.39 -6.82 19.88
C ALA A 42 -8.80 -5.45 19.54
N VAL A 43 -8.23 -5.31 18.34
CA VAL A 43 -7.63 -4.06 17.86
C VAL A 43 -8.71 -2.97 17.73
N ALA A 44 -9.89 -3.29 17.20
CA ALA A 44 -11.04 -2.40 17.11
C ALA A 44 -11.42 -1.78 18.46
N ARG A 45 -11.52 -2.62 19.51
CA ARG A 45 -11.84 -2.17 20.87
C ARG A 45 -10.74 -1.30 21.46
N SER A 46 -9.47 -1.67 21.25
CA SER A 46 -8.31 -0.91 21.74
C SER A 46 -8.22 0.50 21.13
N HIS A 47 -8.57 0.63 19.86
CA HIS A 47 -8.45 1.89 19.12
C HIS A 47 -9.77 2.67 18.99
N GLY A 48 -10.88 2.14 19.53
CA GLY A 48 -12.21 2.77 19.42
C GLY A 48 -12.75 2.84 17.98
N ILE A 49 -12.30 1.95 17.10
CA ILE A 49 -12.65 1.92 15.68
C ILE A 49 -13.62 0.77 15.43
N SER A 50 -14.62 0.96 14.57
CA SER A 50 -15.52 -0.13 14.23
C SER A 50 -14.80 -1.26 13.49
N ASN A 51 -15.17 -2.52 13.77
CA ASN A 51 -14.66 -3.69 13.05
C ASN A 51 -14.80 -3.53 11.53
N VAL A 52 -15.96 -3.04 11.08
CA VAL A 52 -16.27 -2.83 9.66
C VAL A 52 -15.27 -1.86 9.02
N THR A 53 -14.89 -0.80 9.74
CA THR A 53 -13.90 0.17 9.27
C THR A 53 -12.53 -0.48 9.05
N ILE A 54 -12.06 -1.30 10.00
CA ILE A 54 -10.76 -1.99 9.89
C ILE A 54 -10.79 -3.00 8.74
N HIS A 55 -11.84 -3.81 8.61
CA HIS A 55 -11.99 -4.73 7.48
C HIS A 55 -11.98 -4.01 6.13
N ASN A 56 -12.65 -2.88 6.02
CA ASN A 56 -12.64 -2.06 4.81
C ASN A 56 -11.23 -1.52 4.50
N TRP A 57 -10.46 -1.15 5.52
CA TRP A 57 -9.07 -0.72 5.36
C TRP A 57 -8.17 -1.86 4.91
N ILE A 58 -8.31 -3.05 5.49
CA ILE A 58 -7.58 -4.26 5.08
C ILE A 58 -7.86 -4.55 3.61
N LYS A 59 -9.13 -4.65 3.22
CA LYS A 59 -9.56 -4.90 1.84
C LYS A 59 -9.07 -3.85 0.84
N LYS A 60 -8.99 -2.58 1.26
CA LYS A 60 -8.42 -1.52 0.41
C LYS A 60 -6.91 -1.68 0.28
N SER A 61 -6.22 -2.00 1.38
CA SER A 61 -4.77 -2.21 1.39
C SER A 61 -4.37 -3.39 0.51
N ASP A 62 -5.10 -4.50 0.58
CA ASP A 62 -4.77 -5.71 -0.17
C ASP A 62 -5.05 -5.52 -1.66
N ARG A 63 -6.12 -4.81 -2.04
CA ARG A 63 -6.36 -4.44 -3.45
C ARG A 63 -5.25 -3.55 -4.02
N LEU A 64 -4.72 -2.62 -3.23
CA LEU A 64 -3.60 -1.78 -3.67
C LEU A 64 -2.31 -2.60 -3.81
N LYS A 65 -2.05 -3.52 -2.88
CA LYS A 65 -0.92 -4.45 -2.97
C LYS A 65 -1.02 -5.36 -4.20
N LEU A 66 -2.19 -5.94 -4.45
CA LEU A 66 -2.46 -6.78 -5.63
C LEU A 66 -2.18 -6.02 -6.92
N LYS A 67 -2.74 -4.82 -7.08
CA LYS A 67 -2.47 -3.98 -8.27
C LYS A 67 -0.99 -3.69 -8.48
N LYS A 68 -0.25 -3.41 -7.40
CA LYS A 68 1.19 -3.17 -7.48
C LYS A 68 1.94 -4.44 -7.91
N LEU A 69 1.56 -5.59 -7.36
CA LEU A 69 2.15 -6.87 -7.69
C LEU A 69 1.84 -7.29 -9.14
N ASP A 70 0.62 -7.05 -9.62
CA ASP A 70 0.22 -7.29 -11.01
C ASP A 70 1.04 -6.44 -11.98
N GLN A 71 1.28 -5.17 -11.65
CA GLN A 71 2.13 -4.28 -12.44
C GLN A 71 3.57 -4.79 -12.48
N GLU A 72 4.14 -5.16 -11.32
CA GLU A 72 5.51 -5.66 -11.23
C GLU A 72 5.69 -7.00 -11.97
N LEU A 73 4.69 -7.87 -11.93
CA LEU A 73 4.66 -9.11 -12.70
C LEU A 73 4.63 -8.84 -14.21
N ALA A 74 3.88 -7.83 -14.66
CA ALA A 74 3.84 -7.44 -16.06
C ALA A 74 5.19 -6.89 -16.54
N ASP A 75 5.82 -6.03 -15.74
CA ASP A 75 7.14 -5.45 -16.04
C ASP A 75 8.22 -6.54 -16.12
N GLN A 76 8.25 -7.46 -15.16
CA GLN A 76 9.15 -8.62 -15.17
C GLN A 76 8.90 -9.55 -16.37
N THR A 77 7.64 -9.72 -16.77
CA THR A 77 7.31 -10.53 -17.94
C THR A 77 7.85 -9.90 -19.22
N LEU A 78 7.73 -8.58 -19.35
CA LEU A 78 8.27 -7.83 -20.48
C LEU A 78 9.81 -7.89 -20.52
N GLU A 79 10.47 -7.68 -19.38
CA GLU A 79 11.94 -7.79 -19.29
C GLU A 79 12.42 -9.17 -19.73
N ASN A 80 11.77 -10.23 -19.22
CA ASN A 80 12.11 -11.59 -19.62
C ASN A 80 11.90 -11.86 -21.12
N GLN A 81 10.87 -11.29 -21.73
CA GLN A 81 10.67 -11.38 -23.18
C GLN A 81 11.80 -10.68 -23.94
N ILE A 82 12.14 -9.46 -23.55
CA ILE A 82 13.24 -8.68 -24.17
C ILE A 82 14.56 -9.45 -24.04
N LEU A 83 14.88 -9.95 -22.85
CA LEU A 83 16.10 -10.72 -22.61
C LEU A 83 16.17 -11.97 -23.50
N LYS A 84 15.06 -12.69 -23.66
CA LYS A 84 14.98 -13.85 -24.56
C LYS A 84 15.23 -13.47 -26.02
N GLU A 85 14.66 -12.37 -26.50
CA GLU A 85 14.88 -11.90 -27.87
C GLU A 85 16.33 -11.45 -28.10
N LEU A 86 16.93 -10.73 -27.14
CA LEU A 86 18.35 -10.35 -27.19
C LEU A 86 19.27 -11.57 -27.25
N LEU A 87 18.97 -12.61 -26.46
CA LEU A 87 19.71 -13.87 -26.50
C LEU A 87 19.58 -14.57 -27.84
N LYS A 88 18.36 -14.69 -28.38
CA LYS A 88 18.13 -15.26 -29.73
C LYS A 88 18.92 -14.51 -30.79
N HIS A 89 18.91 -13.19 -30.74
CA HIS A 89 19.66 -12.35 -31.68
C HIS A 89 21.18 -12.58 -31.54
N LYS A 90 21.71 -12.59 -30.31
CA LYS A 90 23.12 -12.88 -30.03
C LYS A 90 23.54 -14.25 -30.58
N CYS A 91 22.76 -15.30 -30.32
CA CYS A 91 23.01 -16.65 -30.84
C CYS A 91 23.01 -16.69 -32.38
N ARG A 92 22.10 -15.94 -33.02
CA ARG A 92 22.06 -15.85 -34.48
C ARG A 92 23.33 -15.17 -35.03
N LEU A 93 23.78 -14.08 -34.41
CA LEU A 93 24.99 -13.37 -34.82
C LEU A 93 26.25 -14.22 -34.65
N THR A 94 26.41 -14.89 -33.50
CA THR A 94 27.57 -15.75 -33.26
C THR A 94 27.63 -16.90 -34.26
N TRP A 95 26.49 -17.50 -34.58
CA TRP A 95 26.41 -18.55 -35.60
C TRP A 95 26.82 -18.02 -36.99
N ARG A 96 26.30 -16.85 -37.40
CA ARG A 96 26.67 -16.22 -38.68
C ARG A 96 28.17 -15.94 -38.79
N LEU A 97 28.79 -15.42 -37.73
CA LEU A 97 30.23 -15.14 -37.70
C LEU A 97 31.08 -16.43 -37.77
N LYS A 98 30.57 -17.55 -37.26
CA LYS A 98 31.26 -18.83 -37.30
C LYS A 98 31.20 -19.49 -38.69
N VAL A 99 30.10 -19.30 -39.43
CA VAL A 99 29.92 -19.85 -40.78
C VAL A 99 30.65 -19.02 -41.86
N ALA A 100 30.95 -17.75 -41.60
CA ALA A 100 31.64 -16.86 -42.54
C ALA A 100 33.18 -16.96 -42.52
N LYS A 101 33.74 -17.89 -41.75
CA LYS A 101 35.18 -18.20 -41.66
C LYS A 101 35.45 -19.57 -42.27
#